data_AF-A0A962MP21-F1
#
_entry.id   AF-A0A962MP21-F1
#
_cell.length_a   1.000
_cell.length_b   1.000
_cell.length_c   1.000
_cell.angle_alpha   90.00
_cell.angle_beta   90.00
_cell.angle_gamma   90.00
#
_symmetry.space_group_name_H-M   'P 1'
#
loop_
_entity.id
_entity.type
_entity.pdbx_description
1 polymer ?
#
loop_
_entity_poly.entity_id
_entity_poly.type
_entity_poly.pdbx_seq_one_letter_code
_entity_poly.pdbx_strand_id
1 'polypeptide(L)'
;MKSDCVKEILISFLDFKKLGLLFAFFVIAAIGAVFLPKIFAGEIFIYNMRTTDLDQLIPSITNFTQAGYLFLSVMITATFYVLLRQNPDFLDALLKAILAGGGAVIATGLIDIIANLLGKADLLKIFYTANYGYSAGEILGTRRVLGLTPEPAAYGGLAMTMASLLLFLRPVYTEKMRRFWIPFLGWGCVAMGFLSTSSTAYASLFLMLGLYLFYNVDAVSEEGKILHKSTAKKMLSAVFLAVCFLLVVLLSGNFVDLINTLLIEKTGTSSYIERSSWTAAGLNAFVESYGLGVGVGSVRTSNFFANILASTGLPGALFFGLFLMSLYLRHAPKRNSRKEAVIKAIKFALLPMFAAKFLAGTTPDFGVLQGILFGTIIALSQNNDHLDLMKLQYQRMVIKRKRNL
;
A
#
# COMPACT_ATOMS: atom_id res chain seq x y z
N MET A 1 -19.66 23.76 -7.96
CA MET A 1 -19.31 22.41 -7.47
C MET A 1 -18.36 21.65 -8.39
N LYS A 2 -18.72 21.21 -9.61
CA LYS A 2 -17.79 20.45 -10.48
C LYS A 2 -16.57 21.27 -10.96
N SER A 3 -16.75 22.55 -11.30
CA SER A 3 -15.66 23.45 -11.71
C SER A 3 -14.64 23.70 -10.59
N ASP A 4 -15.09 23.71 -9.33
CA ASP A 4 -14.25 24.04 -8.17
C ASP A 4 -13.33 22.87 -7.79
N CYS A 5 -13.80 21.63 -7.94
CA CYS A 5 -13.02 20.42 -7.69
C CYS A 5 -11.83 20.28 -8.65
N VAL A 6 -12.05 20.48 -9.95
CA VAL A 6 -10.97 20.41 -10.96
C VAL A 6 -9.93 21.50 -10.72
N LYS A 7 -10.37 22.72 -10.39
CA LYS A 7 -9.46 23.82 -10.03
C LYS A 7 -8.62 23.48 -8.80
N GLU A 8 -9.21 22.90 -7.76
CA GLU A 8 -8.48 22.52 -6.54
C GLU A 8 -7.42 21.43 -6.83
N ILE A 9 -7.74 20.45 -7.67
CA ILE A 9 -6.77 19.44 -8.13
C ILE A 9 -5.60 20.12 -8.85
N LEU A 10 -5.87 20.95 -9.85
CA LEU A 10 -4.82 21.62 -10.63
C LEU A 10 -3.91 22.48 -9.76
N ILE A 11 -4.49 23.27 -8.84
CA ILE A 11 -3.72 24.08 -7.89
C ILE A 11 -2.86 23.19 -6.98
N SER A 12 -3.38 22.04 -6.53
CA SER A 12 -2.65 21.13 -5.66
C SER A 12 -1.46 20.46 -6.34
N PHE A 13 -1.50 20.24 -7.67
CA PHE A 13 -0.38 19.75 -8.47
C PHE A 13 0.73 20.78 -8.68
N LEU A 14 0.42 22.08 -8.55
CA LEU A 14 1.43 23.15 -8.62
C LEU A 14 2.06 23.45 -7.25
N ASP A 15 1.50 22.92 -6.16
CA ASP A 15 1.94 23.19 -4.79
C ASP A 15 2.76 22.01 -4.25
N PHE A 16 4.09 22.20 -4.11
CA PHE A 16 4.99 21.19 -3.54
C PHE A 16 4.69 20.85 -2.08
N LYS A 17 3.98 21.73 -1.35
CA LYS A 17 3.47 21.41 -0.01
C LYS A 17 2.21 20.56 -0.05
N LYS A 18 1.68 20.21 -1.22
CA LYS A 18 0.51 19.33 -1.42
C LYS A 18 0.87 18.16 -2.33
N LEU A 19 0.40 18.16 -3.59
CA LEU A 19 0.58 17.06 -4.54
C LEU A 19 1.71 17.32 -5.53
N GLY A 20 2.33 18.50 -5.54
CA GLY A 20 3.31 18.85 -6.56
C GLY A 20 4.53 17.93 -6.64
N LEU A 21 5.01 17.40 -5.51
CA LEU A 21 6.14 16.46 -5.53
C LEU A 21 5.76 15.13 -6.19
N LEU A 22 4.55 14.63 -5.91
CA LEU A 22 4.03 13.41 -6.53
C LEU A 22 3.74 13.63 -8.02
N PHE A 23 3.22 14.81 -8.38
CA PHE A 23 2.96 15.16 -9.77
C PHE A 23 4.26 15.30 -10.57
N ALA A 24 5.31 15.90 -9.99
CA ALA A 24 6.63 15.96 -10.59
C ALA A 24 7.23 14.58 -10.83
N PHE A 25 7.11 13.64 -9.86
CA PHE A 25 7.47 12.24 -10.06
C PHE A 25 6.74 11.63 -11.26
N PHE A 26 5.43 11.84 -11.38
CA PHE A 26 4.66 11.36 -12.52
C PHE A 26 5.10 11.96 -13.85
N VAL A 27 5.34 13.28 -13.91
CA VAL A 27 5.80 13.95 -15.13
C VAL A 27 7.13 13.37 -15.60
N ILE A 28 8.08 13.16 -14.68
CA ILE A 28 9.36 12.52 -15.00
C ILE A 28 9.15 11.09 -15.50
N ALA A 29 8.30 10.31 -14.83
CA ALA A 29 7.96 8.96 -15.23
C ALA A 29 7.33 8.91 -16.64
N ALA A 30 6.41 9.82 -16.95
CA ALA A 30 5.71 9.89 -18.23
C ALA A 30 6.63 10.31 -19.38
N ILE A 31 7.48 11.32 -19.16
CA ILE A 31 8.53 11.71 -20.10
C ILE A 31 9.48 10.53 -20.31
N GLY A 32 9.95 9.92 -19.22
CA GLY A 32 10.84 8.76 -19.25
C GLY A 32 10.27 7.59 -20.06
N ALA A 33 8.99 7.28 -19.88
CA ALA A 33 8.30 6.22 -20.62
C ALA A 33 8.29 6.43 -22.16
N VAL A 34 8.30 7.69 -22.63
CA VAL A 34 8.23 8.01 -24.06
C VAL A 34 9.62 8.09 -24.70
N PHE A 35 10.60 8.64 -23.98
CA PHE A 35 11.91 8.98 -24.54
C PHE A 35 13.01 7.96 -24.20
N LEU A 36 13.13 7.51 -22.95
CA LEU A 36 14.26 6.67 -22.51
C LEU A 36 14.35 5.32 -23.25
N PRO A 37 13.24 4.61 -23.55
CA PRO A 37 13.31 3.37 -24.33
C PRO A 37 13.80 3.59 -25.77
N LYS A 38 13.69 4.82 -26.30
CA LYS A 38 14.18 5.17 -27.64
C LYS A 38 15.64 5.60 -27.61
N ILE A 39 16.03 6.34 -26.57
CA ILE A 39 17.40 6.82 -26.40
C ILE A 39 18.37 5.65 -26.23
N PHE A 40 18.00 4.66 -25.42
CA PHE A 40 18.84 3.51 -25.10
C PHE A 40 18.44 2.24 -25.88
N ALA A 41 17.76 2.41 -27.01
CA ALA A 41 17.25 1.29 -27.79
C ALA A 41 18.40 0.40 -28.32
N GLY A 42 18.34 -0.90 -28.07
CA GLY A 42 19.37 -1.85 -28.51
C GLY A 42 20.67 -1.86 -27.69
N GLU A 43 20.84 -0.92 -26.75
CA GLU A 43 22.08 -0.76 -25.99
C GLU A 43 22.05 -1.45 -24.62
N ILE A 44 20.88 -1.49 -23.98
CA ILE A 44 20.72 -1.99 -22.60
C ILE A 44 19.89 -3.28 -22.62
N PHE A 45 20.32 -4.29 -21.85
CA PHE A 45 19.55 -5.53 -21.67
C PHE A 45 18.63 -5.44 -20.45
N ILE A 46 17.35 -5.76 -20.63
CA ILE A 46 16.32 -5.73 -19.59
C ILE A 46 15.44 -6.98 -19.62
N TYR A 47 14.82 -7.30 -18.48
CA TYR A 47 13.72 -8.26 -18.46
C TYR A 47 12.41 -7.57 -18.82
N ASN A 48 11.81 -7.98 -19.95
CA ASN A 48 10.61 -7.37 -20.47
C ASN A 48 9.39 -7.70 -19.58
N MET A 49 8.52 -6.72 -19.33
CA MET A 49 7.30 -6.92 -18.54
C MET A 49 6.33 -7.97 -19.14
N ARG A 50 6.32 -8.14 -20.47
CA ARG A 50 5.40 -9.03 -21.18
C ARG A 50 5.91 -10.45 -21.26
N THR A 51 7.15 -10.64 -21.70
CA THR A 51 7.70 -11.97 -22.02
C THR A 51 8.55 -12.56 -20.90
N THR A 52 8.94 -11.75 -19.91
CA THR A 52 9.86 -12.16 -18.82
C THR A 52 11.21 -12.70 -19.30
N ASP A 53 11.53 -12.53 -20.57
CA ASP A 53 12.81 -12.86 -21.18
C ASP A 53 13.77 -11.68 -21.05
N LEU A 54 15.06 -12.00 -20.98
CA LEU A 54 16.13 -11.02 -21.06
C LEU A 54 16.31 -10.65 -22.53
N ASP A 55 16.05 -9.39 -22.87
CA ASP A 55 16.12 -8.89 -24.23
C ASP A 55 16.66 -7.46 -24.26
N GLN A 56 17.02 -6.98 -25.44
CA GLN A 56 17.42 -5.60 -25.64
C GLN A 56 16.24 -4.65 -25.41
N LEU A 57 16.54 -3.52 -24.81
CA LEU A 57 15.57 -2.46 -24.59
C LEU A 57 15.05 -1.94 -25.94
N ILE A 58 13.74 -1.99 -26.09
CA ILE A 58 13.01 -1.42 -27.22
C ILE A 58 11.73 -0.73 -26.73
N PRO A 59 11.30 0.36 -27.38
CA PRO A 59 10.02 0.99 -27.07
C PRO A 59 8.87 0.01 -27.26
N SER A 60 7.94 -0.01 -26.31
CA SER A 60 6.78 -0.90 -26.41
C SER A 60 5.51 -0.28 -25.84
N ILE A 61 4.37 -0.91 -26.14
CA ILE A 61 3.07 -0.44 -25.64
C ILE A 61 2.98 -0.50 -24.11
N THR A 62 3.76 -1.35 -23.44
CA THR A 62 3.77 -1.43 -21.97
C THR A 62 4.25 -0.13 -21.34
N ASN A 63 5.08 0.66 -22.04
CA ASN A 63 5.48 1.99 -21.57
C ASN A 63 4.28 2.90 -21.35
N PHE A 64 3.37 2.94 -22.33
CA PHE A 64 2.14 3.73 -22.26
C PHE A 64 1.15 3.17 -21.23
N THR A 65 0.98 1.84 -21.20
CA THR A 65 0.07 1.21 -20.24
C THR A 65 0.50 1.46 -18.79
N GLN A 66 1.79 1.31 -18.47
CA GLN A 66 2.31 1.48 -17.11
C GLN A 66 2.36 2.96 -16.70
N ALA A 67 2.68 3.87 -17.62
CA ALA A 67 2.53 5.31 -17.37
C ALA A 67 1.06 5.68 -17.11
N GLY A 68 0.12 5.06 -17.83
CA GLY A 68 -1.32 5.21 -17.60
C GLY A 68 -1.78 4.69 -16.23
N TYR A 69 -1.29 3.54 -15.79
CA TYR A 69 -1.59 3.03 -14.44
C TYR A 69 -1.04 3.95 -13.34
N LEU A 70 0.20 4.42 -13.50
CA LEU A 70 0.77 5.40 -12.56
C LEU A 70 -0.04 6.71 -12.55
N PHE A 71 -0.47 7.20 -13.72
CA PHE A 71 -1.36 8.36 -13.82
C PHE A 71 -2.65 8.16 -13.05
N LEU A 72 -3.30 7.00 -13.20
CA LEU A 72 -4.54 6.67 -12.47
C LEU A 72 -4.30 6.69 -10.95
N SER A 73 -3.20 6.12 -10.47
CA SER A 73 -2.84 6.16 -9.04
C SER A 73 -2.63 7.57 -8.51
N VAL A 74 -2.01 8.47 -9.30
CA VAL A 74 -1.86 9.89 -8.97
C VAL A 74 -3.21 10.61 -8.95
N MET A 75 -4.08 10.33 -9.93
CA MET A 75 -5.41 10.91 -9.98
C MET A 75 -6.32 10.43 -8.84
N ILE A 76 -6.18 9.18 -8.41
CA ILE A 76 -6.86 8.66 -7.21
C ILE A 76 -6.38 9.41 -5.98
N THR A 77 -5.07 9.64 -5.86
CA THR A 77 -4.50 10.45 -4.78
C THR A 77 -5.12 11.86 -4.74
N ALA A 78 -5.18 12.52 -5.89
CA ALA A 78 -5.77 13.85 -6.02
C ALA A 78 -7.27 13.87 -5.70
N THR A 79 -8.00 12.85 -6.16
CA THR A 79 -9.44 12.71 -5.92
C THR A 79 -9.73 12.54 -4.44
N PHE A 80 -9.03 11.64 -3.75
CA PHE A 80 -9.22 11.45 -2.31
C PHE A 80 -8.76 12.66 -1.49
N TYR A 81 -7.72 13.37 -1.94
CA TYR A 81 -7.32 14.64 -1.36
C TYR A 81 -8.49 15.66 -1.38
N VAL A 82 -9.12 15.85 -2.54
CA VAL A 82 -10.22 16.83 -2.68
C VAL A 82 -11.51 16.35 -1.99
N LEU A 83 -11.89 15.08 -2.10
CA LEU A 83 -13.10 14.56 -1.47
C LEU A 83 -13.08 14.73 0.05
N LEU A 84 -11.95 14.47 0.70
CA LEU A 84 -11.78 14.67 2.15
C LEU A 84 -11.70 16.14 2.56
N ARG A 85 -11.26 17.02 1.66
CA ARG A 85 -11.24 18.47 1.89
C ARG A 85 -12.64 19.07 1.83
N GLN A 86 -13.43 18.64 0.86
CA GLN A 86 -14.75 19.21 0.57
C GLN A 86 -15.87 18.59 1.40
N ASN A 87 -15.73 17.33 1.83
CA ASN A 87 -16.78 16.58 2.52
C ASN A 87 -16.30 16.11 3.91
N PRO A 88 -16.73 16.77 5.01
CA PRO A 88 -16.31 16.41 6.36
C PRO A 88 -16.63 14.95 6.75
N ASP A 89 -17.75 14.42 6.26
CA ASP A 89 -18.22 13.06 6.59
C ASP A 89 -17.55 11.96 5.75
N PHE A 90 -16.78 12.35 4.72
CA PHE A 90 -16.16 11.38 3.81
C PHE A 90 -15.08 10.54 4.50
N LEU A 91 -14.46 11.06 5.56
CA LEU A 91 -13.53 10.29 6.38
C LEU A 91 -14.23 9.08 7.02
N ASP A 92 -15.45 9.24 7.52
CA ASP A 92 -16.22 8.15 8.11
C ASP A 92 -16.64 7.11 7.07
N ALA A 93 -16.98 7.55 5.85
CA ALA A 93 -17.22 6.65 4.72
C ALA A 93 -15.96 5.86 4.33
N LEU A 94 -14.81 6.51 4.27
CA LEU A 94 -13.52 5.87 3.99
C LEU A 94 -13.15 4.82 5.06
N LEU A 95 -13.32 5.13 6.34
CA LEU A 95 -13.06 4.18 7.43
C LEU A 95 -13.99 2.94 7.31
N LYS A 96 -15.27 3.14 7.00
CA LYS A 96 -16.19 2.02 6.72
C LYS A 96 -15.77 1.21 5.48
N ALA A 97 -15.28 1.87 4.44
CA ALA A 97 -14.78 1.20 3.24
C ALA A 97 -13.54 0.34 3.53
N ILE A 98 -12.66 0.77 4.44
CA ILE A 98 -11.51 -0.04 4.89
C ILE A 98 -11.98 -1.31 5.64
N LEU A 99 -13.01 -1.20 6.48
CA LEU A 99 -13.64 -2.38 7.11
C LEU A 99 -14.21 -3.35 6.06
N ALA A 100 -14.96 -2.82 5.10
CA ALA A 100 -15.51 -3.62 4.00
C ALA A 100 -14.40 -4.26 3.16
N GLY A 101 -13.30 -3.55 2.92
CA GLY A 101 -12.11 -4.06 2.24
C GLY A 101 -11.51 -5.27 2.96
N GLY A 102 -11.34 -5.20 4.29
CA GLY A 102 -10.89 -6.35 5.08
C GLY A 102 -11.84 -7.56 4.98
N GLY A 103 -13.16 -7.30 4.98
CA GLY A 103 -14.17 -8.34 4.73
C GLY A 103 -14.05 -8.95 3.33
N ALA A 104 -13.81 -8.14 2.31
CA ALA A 104 -13.62 -8.60 0.94
C ALA A 104 -12.39 -9.49 0.81
N VAL A 105 -11.26 -9.14 1.45
CA VAL A 105 -10.08 -10.02 1.48
C VAL A 105 -10.44 -11.40 2.01
N ILE A 106 -11.04 -11.45 3.21
CA ILE A 106 -11.42 -12.72 3.84
C ILE A 106 -12.37 -13.50 2.94
N ALA A 107 -13.39 -12.85 2.37
CA ALA A 107 -14.35 -13.48 1.47
C ALA A 107 -13.65 -14.08 0.24
N THR A 108 -12.74 -13.34 -0.41
CA THR A 108 -12.02 -13.83 -1.58
C THR A 108 -11.11 -15.01 -1.28
N GLY A 109 -10.43 -15.03 -0.12
CA GLY A 109 -9.65 -16.17 0.32
C GLY A 109 -10.50 -17.39 0.61
N LEU A 110 -11.65 -17.21 1.26
CA LEU A 110 -12.60 -18.30 1.50
C LEU A 110 -13.16 -18.86 0.19
N ILE A 111 -13.48 -18.00 -0.78
CA ILE A 111 -13.93 -18.42 -2.12
C ILE A 111 -12.85 -19.29 -2.80
N ASP A 112 -11.58 -18.90 -2.72
CA ASP A 112 -10.48 -19.68 -3.29
C ASP A 112 -10.27 -21.03 -2.59
N ILE A 113 -10.33 -21.06 -1.26
CA ILE A 113 -10.28 -22.31 -0.48
C ILE A 113 -11.43 -23.24 -0.88
N ILE A 114 -12.66 -22.73 -0.93
CA ILE A 114 -13.84 -23.54 -1.29
C ILE A 114 -13.76 -24.02 -2.74
N ALA A 115 -13.39 -23.14 -3.68
CA ALA A 115 -13.23 -23.50 -5.08
C ALA A 115 -12.17 -24.60 -5.25
N ASN A 116 -11.10 -24.55 -4.47
CA ASN A 116 -10.07 -25.58 -4.43
C ASN A 116 -10.60 -26.92 -3.91
N LEU A 117 -11.26 -26.93 -2.75
CA LEU A 117 -11.84 -28.14 -2.17
C LEU A 117 -12.86 -28.82 -3.10
N LEU A 118 -13.53 -28.04 -3.95
CA LEU A 118 -14.48 -28.54 -4.95
C LEU A 118 -13.82 -28.94 -6.29
N GLY A 119 -12.49 -28.83 -6.43
CA GLY A 119 -11.78 -29.07 -7.69
C GLY A 119 -12.11 -28.06 -8.80
N LYS A 120 -12.69 -26.90 -8.45
CA LYS A 120 -13.19 -25.85 -9.37
C LYS A 120 -12.34 -24.58 -9.37
N ALA A 121 -11.12 -24.66 -8.90
CA ALA A 121 -10.26 -23.50 -8.74
C ALA A 121 -9.87 -22.83 -10.08
N ASP A 122 -10.07 -23.51 -11.20
CA ASP A 122 -9.95 -22.95 -12.56
C ASP A 122 -10.95 -21.83 -12.84
N LEU A 123 -12.13 -21.84 -12.18
CA LEU A 123 -13.13 -20.79 -12.35
C LEU A 123 -12.61 -19.41 -11.93
N LEU A 124 -11.64 -19.37 -11.02
CA LEU A 124 -11.07 -18.12 -10.53
C LEU A 124 -10.02 -17.53 -11.48
N LYS A 125 -9.55 -18.29 -12.48
CA LYS A 125 -8.58 -17.82 -13.48
C LYS A 125 -9.06 -16.62 -14.27
N ILE A 126 -10.38 -16.45 -14.43
CA ILE A 126 -10.96 -15.27 -15.10
C ILE A 126 -10.57 -13.95 -14.41
N PHE A 127 -10.27 -13.99 -13.11
CA PHE A 127 -9.84 -12.83 -12.35
C PHE A 127 -8.31 -12.63 -12.35
N TYR A 128 -7.55 -13.62 -12.84
CA TYR A 128 -6.10 -13.57 -12.82
C TYR A 128 -5.59 -12.78 -14.04
N THR A 129 -4.84 -11.72 -13.76
CA THR A 129 -4.26 -10.85 -14.79
C THR A 129 -2.96 -11.39 -15.40
N ALA A 130 -2.43 -12.49 -14.86
CA ALA A 130 -1.24 -13.17 -15.36
C ALA A 130 -1.37 -14.68 -15.17
N ASN A 131 -1.02 -15.45 -16.21
CA ASN A 131 -0.99 -16.91 -16.18
C ASN A 131 0.40 -17.39 -15.77
N TYR A 132 0.74 -17.29 -14.49
CA TYR A 132 1.93 -17.98 -14.00
C TYR A 132 1.67 -19.49 -14.06
N GLY A 133 2.64 -20.25 -14.58
CA GLY A 133 2.56 -21.71 -14.60
C GLY A 133 2.23 -22.26 -13.20
N TYR A 134 1.38 -23.28 -13.16
CA TYR A 134 0.83 -23.92 -11.95
C TYR A 134 1.87 -24.33 -10.89
N SER A 135 3.15 -24.39 -11.25
CA SER A 135 4.26 -24.78 -10.39
C SER A 135 4.55 -23.83 -9.22
N ALA A 136 3.97 -22.62 -9.18
CA ALA A 136 4.11 -21.70 -8.04
C ALA A 136 3.05 -21.90 -6.93
N GLY A 137 2.05 -22.77 -7.17
CA GLY A 137 0.81 -22.85 -6.40
C GLY A 137 0.80 -23.86 -5.23
N GLU A 138 1.76 -24.78 -5.15
CA GLU A 138 1.79 -25.84 -4.13
C GLU A 138 3.10 -25.81 -3.34
N ILE A 139 2.99 -25.87 -2.02
CA ILE A 139 4.11 -26.14 -1.11
C ILE A 139 3.70 -27.38 -0.32
N LEU A 140 4.54 -28.43 -0.33
CA LEU A 140 4.30 -29.67 0.42
C LEU A 140 2.94 -30.34 0.10
N GLY A 141 2.54 -30.36 -1.17
CA GLY A 141 1.28 -31.00 -1.61
C GLY A 141 0.00 -30.27 -1.19
N THR A 142 0.11 -29.07 -0.61
CA THR A 142 -1.04 -28.23 -0.26
C THR A 142 -1.03 -26.96 -1.11
N ARG A 143 -2.13 -26.67 -1.79
CA ARG A 143 -2.26 -25.45 -2.59
C ARG A 143 -2.42 -24.21 -1.71
N ARG A 144 -1.63 -23.19 -2.01
CA ARG A 144 -1.57 -21.89 -1.33
C ARG A 144 -2.82 -21.06 -1.63
N VAL A 145 -3.27 -20.26 -0.67
CA VAL A 145 -4.40 -19.34 -0.88
C VAL A 145 -3.96 -18.13 -1.71
N LEU A 146 -4.65 -17.91 -2.81
CA LEU A 146 -4.45 -16.89 -3.84
C LEU A 146 -5.55 -15.82 -3.83
N GLY A 147 -6.72 -16.16 -3.28
CA GLY A 147 -7.91 -15.32 -3.37
C GLY A 147 -8.27 -15.06 -4.84
N LEU A 148 -8.39 -13.78 -5.22
CA LEU A 148 -8.61 -13.36 -6.63
C LEU A 148 -7.34 -12.82 -7.30
N THR A 149 -6.15 -13.12 -6.76
CA THR A 149 -4.88 -12.61 -7.30
C THR A 149 -4.12 -13.71 -8.05
N PRO A 150 -3.27 -13.36 -9.03
CA PRO A 150 -2.54 -14.34 -9.82
C PRO A 150 -1.37 -14.99 -9.06
N GLU A 151 -0.98 -14.47 -7.89
CA GLU A 151 0.15 -15.02 -7.12
C GLU A 151 -0.06 -14.93 -5.60
N PRO A 152 0.46 -15.90 -4.81
CA PRO A 152 0.22 -15.90 -3.37
C PRO A 152 0.92 -14.74 -2.65
N ALA A 153 2.00 -14.21 -3.23
CA ALA A 153 2.71 -13.05 -2.68
C ALA A 153 1.88 -11.76 -2.74
N ALA A 154 1.14 -11.56 -3.83
CA ALA A 154 0.22 -10.45 -3.98
C ALA A 154 -0.95 -10.58 -2.99
N TYR A 155 -1.58 -11.76 -2.91
CA TYR A 155 -2.67 -11.99 -1.95
C TYR A 155 -2.22 -11.80 -0.50
N GLY A 156 -1.10 -12.43 -0.13
CA GLY A 156 -0.54 -12.33 1.22
C GLY A 156 -0.16 -10.90 1.60
N GLY A 157 0.45 -10.15 0.66
CA GLY A 157 0.74 -8.73 0.85
C GLY A 157 -0.51 -7.88 1.04
N LEU A 158 -1.57 -8.13 0.26
CA LEU A 158 -2.85 -7.45 0.37
C LEU A 158 -3.58 -7.77 1.69
N ALA A 159 -3.53 -9.02 2.14
CA ALA A 159 -4.09 -9.42 3.42
C ALA A 159 -3.37 -8.75 4.59
N MET A 160 -2.02 -8.71 4.58
CA MET A 160 -1.25 -8.03 5.63
C MET A 160 -1.43 -6.51 5.62
N THR A 161 -1.57 -5.93 4.42
CA THR A 161 -1.92 -4.53 4.23
C THR A 161 -3.24 -4.17 4.93
N MET A 162 -4.28 -4.98 4.72
CA MET A 162 -5.58 -4.75 5.35
C MET A 162 -5.54 -5.00 6.86
N ALA A 163 -4.87 -6.07 7.30
CA ALA A 163 -4.66 -6.33 8.72
C ALA A 163 -3.97 -5.14 9.41
N SER A 164 -2.94 -4.58 8.78
CA SER A 164 -2.19 -3.43 9.29
C SER A 164 -3.05 -2.17 9.40
N LEU A 165 -3.84 -1.85 8.36
CA LEU A 165 -4.79 -0.75 8.40
C LEU A 165 -5.80 -0.90 9.53
N LEU A 166 -6.42 -2.06 9.66
CA LEU A 166 -7.41 -2.35 10.69
C LEU A 166 -6.81 -2.23 12.09
N LEU A 167 -5.59 -2.75 12.30
CA LEU A 167 -4.87 -2.68 13.57
C LEU A 167 -4.55 -1.24 13.97
N PHE A 168 -3.93 -0.46 13.08
CA PHE A 168 -3.49 0.89 13.42
C PHE A 168 -4.64 1.89 13.45
N LEU A 169 -5.67 1.74 12.61
CA LEU A 169 -6.87 2.59 12.66
C LEU A 169 -7.83 2.20 13.79
N ARG A 170 -7.61 1.07 14.48
CA ARG A 170 -8.44 0.61 15.60
C ARG A 170 -8.86 1.71 16.60
N PRO A 171 -8.00 2.67 17.01
CA PRO A 171 -8.37 3.71 17.97
C PRO A 171 -9.43 4.69 17.47
N VAL A 172 -9.57 4.86 16.15
CA VAL A 172 -10.48 5.87 15.55
C VAL A 172 -11.88 5.35 15.25
N TYR A 173 -12.10 4.04 15.44
CA TYR A 173 -13.41 3.41 15.30
C TYR A 173 -14.22 3.45 16.61
N THR A 174 -15.55 3.34 16.46
CA THR A 174 -16.48 3.22 17.59
C THR A 174 -16.14 2.03 18.48
N GLU A 175 -16.57 2.06 19.74
CA GLU A 175 -16.26 1.00 20.70
C GLU A 175 -16.72 -0.39 20.24
N LYS A 176 -17.95 -0.49 19.70
CA LYS A 176 -18.49 -1.75 19.16
C LYS A 176 -17.61 -2.29 18.04
N MET A 177 -17.20 -1.44 17.11
CA MET A 177 -16.31 -1.82 16.01
C MET A 177 -14.93 -2.24 16.53
N ARG A 178 -14.34 -1.45 17.43
CA ARG A 178 -13.02 -1.69 18.03
C ARG A 178 -12.92 -2.99 18.82
N ARG A 179 -14.01 -3.40 19.49
CA ARG A 179 -14.05 -4.61 20.33
C ARG A 179 -14.35 -5.87 19.52
N PHE A 180 -15.16 -5.79 18.47
CA PHE A 180 -15.66 -6.97 17.75
C PHE A 180 -15.16 -7.02 16.30
N TRP A 181 -15.58 -6.06 15.48
CA TRP A 181 -15.32 -6.08 14.02
C TRP A 181 -13.84 -5.94 13.67
N ILE A 182 -13.11 -5.03 14.33
CA ILE A 182 -11.70 -4.79 14.03
C ILE A 182 -10.85 -6.03 14.37
N PRO A 183 -10.95 -6.66 15.55
CA PRO A 183 -10.25 -7.93 15.82
C PRO A 183 -10.67 -9.05 14.87
N PHE A 184 -11.97 -9.22 14.62
CA PHE A 184 -12.46 -10.28 13.74
C PHE A 184 -11.88 -10.16 12.33
N LEU A 185 -11.99 -8.98 11.72
CA LEU A 185 -11.49 -8.74 10.37
C LEU A 185 -9.95 -8.70 10.32
N GLY A 186 -9.32 -8.11 11.34
CA GLY A 186 -7.86 -8.05 11.44
C GLY A 186 -7.24 -9.45 11.52
N TRP A 187 -7.72 -10.30 12.43
CA TRP A 187 -7.25 -11.67 12.56
C TRP A 187 -7.64 -12.55 11.37
N GLY A 188 -8.81 -12.34 10.77
CA GLY A 188 -9.19 -13.01 9.53
C GLY A 188 -8.23 -12.67 8.38
N CYS A 189 -7.83 -11.40 8.23
CA CYS A 189 -6.81 -11.00 7.26
C CYS A 189 -5.44 -11.61 7.59
N VAL A 190 -5.05 -11.66 8.87
CA VAL A 190 -3.81 -12.34 9.31
C VAL A 190 -3.84 -13.81 8.90
N ALA A 191 -4.91 -14.53 9.21
CA ALA A 191 -5.08 -15.94 8.85
C ALA A 191 -4.97 -16.15 7.34
N MET A 192 -5.67 -15.34 6.53
CA MET A 192 -5.58 -15.40 5.07
C MET A 192 -4.16 -15.16 4.55
N GLY A 193 -3.44 -14.20 5.13
CA GLY A 193 -2.04 -13.96 4.78
C GLY A 193 -1.12 -15.11 5.17
N PHE A 194 -1.35 -15.76 6.31
CA PHE A 194 -0.63 -16.97 6.70
C PHE A 194 -0.88 -18.13 5.72
N LEU A 195 -2.13 -18.35 5.34
CA LEU A 195 -2.54 -19.40 4.39
C LEU A 195 -2.05 -19.15 2.95
N SER A 196 -1.66 -17.91 2.61
CA SER A 196 -0.96 -17.63 1.36
C SER A 196 0.47 -18.20 1.32
N THR A 197 1.00 -18.63 2.49
CA THR A 197 2.36 -19.16 2.68
C THR A 197 3.46 -18.32 2.02
N SER A 198 3.26 -17.00 1.98
CA SER A 198 4.16 -16.06 1.34
C SER A 198 5.14 -15.43 2.34
N SER A 199 6.43 -15.41 1.98
CA SER A 199 7.45 -14.66 2.72
C SER A 199 7.14 -13.16 2.78
N THR A 200 6.49 -12.61 1.74
CA THR A 200 5.98 -11.23 1.72
C THR A 200 4.99 -10.99 2.86
N ALA A 201 4.08 -11.96 3.11
CA ALA A 201 3.11 -11.85 4.19
C ALA A 201 3.80 -11.94 5.55
N TYR A 202 4.72 -12.89 5.75
CA TYR A 202 5.43 -13.06 7.02
C TYR A 202 6.31 -11.86 7.37
N ALA A 203 7.05 -11.30 6.41
CA ALA A 203 7.85 -10.09 6.63
C ALA A 203 6.98 -8.88 6.98
N SER A 204 5.85 -8.70 6.28
CA SER A 204 4.91 -7.61 6.55
C SER A 204 4.25 -7.76 7.91
N LEU A 205 3.91 -8.99 8.31
CA LEU A 205 3.41 -9.29 9.65
C LEU A 205 4.44 -8.91 10.71
N PHE A 206 5.67 -9.41 10.61
CA PHE A 206 6.71 -9.14 11.60
C PHE A 206 6.92 -7.62 11.79
N LEU A 207 7.02 -6.87 10.69
CA LEU A 207 7.14 -5.42 10.73
C LEU A 207 5.91 -4.76 11.36
N MET A 208 4.69 -5.19 10.99
CA MET A 208 3.45 -4.68 11.57
C MET A 208 3.42 -4.86 13.09
N LEU A 209 3.80 -6.04 13.58
CA LEU A 209 3.83 -6.34 15.02
C LEU A 209 4.91 -5.54 15.75
N GLY A 210 6.11 -5.44 15.16
CA GLY A 210 7.18 -4.59 15.69
C GLY A 210 6.77 -3.12 15.78
N LEU A 211 6.09 -2.59 14.76
CA LEU A 211 5.60 -1.21 14.75
C LEU A 211 4.46 -0.98 15.75
N TYR A 212 3.65 -2.00 16.02
CA TYR A 212 2.59 -1.92 17.02
C TYR A 212 3.13 -1.65 18.44
N LEU A 213 4.35 -2.10 18.76
CA LEU A 213 5.03 -1.77 20.02
C LEU A 213 5.26 -0.27 20.20
N PHE A 214 5.58 0.43 19.11
CA PHE A 214 5.83 1.87 19.09
C PHE A 214 4.55 2.70 18.89
N TYR A 215 3.41 2.04 18.68
CA TYR A 215 2.16 2.70 18.40
C TYR A 215 1.48 3.23 19.67
N ASN A 216 1.69 4.51 19.93
CA ASN A 216 1.26 5.18 21.15
C ASN A 216 -0.15 5.80 21.09
N VAL A 217 -1.14 5.14 20.49
CA VAL A 217 -2.54 5.63 20.46
C VAL A 217 -3.49 4.48 20.82
N ASP A 218 -4.18 4.56 21.97
CA ASP A 218 -5.02 3.46 22.44
C ASP A 218 -6.50 3.60 22.04
N ALA A 219 -7.08 4.78 22.22
CA ALA A 219 -8.43 5.09 21.74
C ALA A 219 -8.57 6.60 21.51
N VAL A 220 -9.49 6.99 20.63
CA VAL A 220 -9.93 8.38 20.48
C VAL A 220 -11.37 8.46 20.99
N SER A 221 -11.67 9.41 21.88
CA SER A 221 -13.04 9.65 22.37
C SER A 221 -13.93 10.22 21.27
N GLU A 222 -15.26 10.21 21.47
CA GLU A 222 -16.20 10.84 20.53
C GLU A 222 -15.96 12.36 20.40
N GLU A 223 -15.49 13.00 21.49
CA GLU A 223 -15.02 14.40 21.49
C GLU A 223 -13.65 14.59 20.80
N GLY A 224 -13.04 13.52 20.28
CA GLY A 224 -11.77 13.58 19.57
C GLY A 224 -10.54 13.66 20.48
N LYS A 225 -10.62 13.34 21.78
CA LYS A 225 -9.46 13.32 22.70
C LYS A 225 -8.73 11.97 22.61
N ILE A 226 -7.40 11.99 22.56
CA ILE A 226 -6.60 10.75 22.63
C ILE A 226 -6.62 10.24 24.07
N LEU A 227 -7.18 9.05 24.26
CA LEU A 227 -7.16 8.31 25.50
C LEU A 227 -5.91 7.42 25.49
N HIS A 228 -4.99 7.65 26.41
CA HIS A 228 -3.86 6.77 26.65
C HIS A 228 -4.26 5.75 27.72
N LYS A 229 -4.09 4.45 27.44
CA LYS A 229 -4.23 3.38 28.44
C LYS A 229 -2.88 2.69 28.61
N SER A 230 -2.62 2.24 29.84
CA SER A 230 -1.33 1.73 30.33
C SER A 230 -0.54 0.90 29.30
N THR A 231 0.72 1.32 29.10
CA THR A 231 1.79 0.70 28.30
C THR A 231 1.97 -0.80 28.56
N ALA A 232 1.61 -1.28 29.75
CA ALA A 232 1.68 -2.69 30.13
C ALA A 232 0.83 -3.61 29.24
N LYS A 233 -0.33 -3.14 28.74
CA LYS A 233 -1.18 -3.94 27.85
C LYS A 233 -0.59 -4.09 26.44
N LYS A 234 0.23 -3.12 25.99
CA LYS A 234 0.94 -3.17 24.70
C LYS A 234 2.10 -4.17 24.76
N MET A 235 2.87 -4.15 25.84
CA MET A 235 3.91 -5.14 26.09
C MET A 235 3.32 -6.55 26.19
N LEU A 236 2.21 -6.73 26.91
CA LEU A 236 1.54 -8.03 27.03
C LEU A 236 1.01 -8.54 25.67
N SER A 237 0.44 -7.67 24.83
CA SER A 237 0.01 -8.06 23.48
C SER A 237 1.16 -8.43 22.56
N ALA A 238 2.32 -7.77 22.68
CA ALA A 238 3.49 -8.12 21.89
C ALA A 238 4.17 -9.40 22.36
N VAL A 239 4.20 -9.65 23.67
CA VAL A 239 4.62 -10.94 24.23
C VAL A 239 3.65 -12.04 23.78
N PHE A 240 2.34 -11.81 23.83
CA PHE A 240 1.34 -12.76 23.32
C PHE A 240 1.54 -13.05 21.83
N LEU A 241 1.83 -12.03 21.01
CA LEU A 241 2.10 -12.19 19.59
C LEU A 241 3.41 -12.93 19.31
N ALA A 242 4.47 -12.66 20.07
CA ALA A 242 5.72 -13.41 20.03
C ALA A 242 5.51 -14.88 20.44
N VAL A 243 4.66 -15.13 21.44
CA VAL A 243 4.26 -16.47 21.89
C VAL A 243 3.37 -17.17 20.84
N CYS A 244 2.45 -16.47 20.18
CA CYS A 244 1.66 -17.04 19.08
C CYS A 244 2.53 -17.38 17.86
N PHE A 245 3.50 -16.52 17.52
CA PHE A 245 4.50 -16.81 16.50
C PHE A 245 5.33 -18.04 16.88
N LEU A 246 5.79 -18.10 18.13
CA LEU A 246 6.53 -19.24 18.67
C LEU A 246 5.68 -20.52 18.69
N LEU A 247 4.39 -20.44 19.01
CA LEU A 247 3.46 -21.58 19.01
C LEU A 247 3.17 -22.09 17.60
N VAL A 248 3.00 -21.21 16.61
CA VAL A 248 2.88 -21.61 15.19
C VAL A 248 4.15 -22.30 14.71
N VAL A 249 5.30 -21.78 15.12
CA VAL A 249 6.61 -22.39 14.89
C VAL A 249 6.72 -23.78 15.55
N LEU A 250 6.31 -23.92 16.81
CA LEU A 250 6.39 -25.18 17.56
C LEU A 250 5.38 -26.23 17.09
N LEU A 251 4.19 -25.83 16.64
CA LEU A 251 3.14 -26.73 16.12
C LEU A 251 3.42 -27.21 14.68
N SER A 252 4.36 -26.59 13.96
CA SER A 252 4.78 -27.01 12.61
C SER A 252 5.70 -28.25 12.61
N GLY A 253 6.00 -28.82 13.77
CA GLY A 253 6.71 -30.09 13.92
C GLY A 253 8.24 -30.00 13.79
N ASN A 254 8.78 -29.08 13.00
CA ASN A 254 10.23 -28.86 12.93
C ASN A 254 10.58 -27.43 12.48
N PHE A 255 10.97 -26.56 13.42
CA PHE A 255 11.34 -25.16 13.18
C PHE A 255 12.50 -25.02 12.18
N VAL A 256 13.47 -25.93 12.26
CA VAL A 256 14.62 -25.96 11.37
C VAL A 256 14.17 -26.26 9.95
N ASP A 257 13.24 -27.19 9.75
CA ASP A 257 12.70 -27.50 8.42
C ASP A 257 11.81 -26.37 7.90
N LEU A 258 11.00 -25.72 8.73
CA LEU A 258 10.17 -24.58 8.29
C LEU A 258 11.03 -23.37 7.88
N ILE A 259 12.08 -23.04 8.64
CA ILE A 259 13.03 -21.99 8.26
C ILE A 259 13.87 -22.41 7.07
N ASN A 260 14.36 -23.66 7.04
CA ASN A 260 15.10 -24.18 5.89
C ASN A 260 14.22 -24.11 4.64
N THR A 261 12.97 -24.56 4.69
CA THR A 261 12.03 -24.56 3.56
C THR A 261 11.64 -23.13 3.14
N LEU A 262 11.31 -22.24 4.09
CA LEU A 262 10.79 -20.89 3.78
C LEU A 262 11.88 -19.85 3.48
N LEU A 263 13.08 -19.99 4.04
CA LEU A 263 14.17 -19.02 3.90
C LEU A 263 15.36 -19.56 3.10
N ILE A 264 15.77 -20.83 3.26
CA ILE A 264 16.98 -21.37 2.62
C ILE A 264 16.64 -22.06 1.29
N GLU A 265 15.78 -23.07 1.27
CA GLU A 265 15.28 -23.72 0.06
C GLU A 265 14.54 -22.75 -0.84
N LYS A 266 13.79 -21.79 -0.27
CA LYS A 266 13.13 -20.74 -1.05
C LYS A 266 14.13 -19.92 -1.86
N THR A 267 15.33 -19.62 -1.33
CA THR A 267 16.37 -18.92 -2.10
C THR A 267 16.92 -19.75 -3.26
N GLY A 268 16.78 -21.07 -3.21
CA GLY A 268 17.11 -21.99 -4.30
C GLY A 268 15.96 -22.26 -5.27
N THR A 269 14.73 -21.78 -5.01
CA THR A 269 13.60 -22.01 -5.92
C THR A 269 13.79 -21.25 -7.24
N SER A 270 13.36 -21.85 -8.35
CA SER A 270 13.39 -21.23 -9.67
C SER A 270 12.72 -19.85 -9.69
N SER A 271 11.58 -19.70 -9.01
CA SER A 271 10.88 -18.40 -8.92
C SER A 271 11.66 -17.35 -8.13
N TYR A 272 12.42 -17.70 -7.10
CA TYR A 272 13.24 -16.73 -6.38
C TYR A 272 14.45 -16.28 -7.21
N ILE A 273 15.13 -17.23 -7.87
CA ILE A 273 16.29 -16.95 -8.72
C ILE A 273 15.87 -16.03 -9.87
N GLU A 274 14.74 -16.33 -10.52
CA GLU A 274 14.15 -15.51 -11.59
C GLU A 274 13.78 -14.09 -11.09
N ARG A 275 13.08 -13.96 -9.97
CA ARG A 275 12.73 -12.65 -9.38
C ARG A 275 13.97 -11.82 -9.00
N SER A 276 15.01 -12.50 -8.55
CA SER A 276 16.30 -11.88 -8.19
C SER A 276 17.06 -11.44 -9.44
N SER A 277 17.08 -12.23 -10.51
CA SER A 277 17.71 -11.86 -11.78
C SER A 277 17.01 -10.66 -12.43
N TRP A 278 15.67 -10.61 -12.38
CA TRP A 278 14.91 -9.42 -12.81
C TRP A 278 15.34 -8.16 -12.08
N THR A 279 15.51 -8.24 -10.75
CA THR A 279 15.91 -7.10 -9.93
C THR A 279 17.34 -6.67 -10.21
N ALA A 280 18.27 -7.64 -10.35
CA ALA A 280 19.66 -7.38 -10.68
C ALA A 280 19.81 -6.71 -12.05
N ALA A 281 19.15 -7.25 -13.08
CA ALA A 281 19.15 -6.66 -14.42
C ALA A 281 18.57 -5.23 -14.42
N GLY A 282 17.51 -4.98 -13.65
CA GLY A 282 16.95 -3.63 -13.51
C GLY A 282 17.93 -2.62 -12.88
N LEU A 283 18.69 -3.05 -11.87
CA LEU A 283 19.73 -2.20 -11.28
C LEU A 283 20.93 -2.00 -12.21
N ASN A 284 21.30 -3.01 -13.00
CA ASN A 284 22.32 -2.85 -14.04
C ASN A 284 21.85 -1.85 -15.11
N ALA A 285 20.62 -1.98 -15.59
CA ALA A 285 20.03 -1.03 -16.54
C ALA A 285 19.95 0.40 -16.00
N PHE A 286 19.75 0.58 -14.68
CA PHE A 286 19.86 1.89 -14.03
C PHE A 286 21.27 2.48 -14.14
N VAL A 287 22.30 1.66 -13.94
CA VAL A 287 23.71 2.08 -14.06
C VAL A 287 24.08 2.35 -15.52
N GLU A 288 23.70 1.47 -16.44
CA GLU A 288 23.97 1.59 -17.88
C GLU A 288 23.26 2.79 -18.52
N SER A 289 22.10 3.19 -17.98
CA SER A 289 21.40 4.43 -18.35
C SER A 289 21.95 5.68 -17.66
N TYR A 290 23.15 5.62 -17.07
CA TYR A 290 23.81 6.73 -16.36
C TYR A 290 22.95 7.32 -15.22
N GLY A 291 22.09 6.50 -14.62
CA GLY A 291 21.17 6.91 -13.57
C GLY A 291 19.92 7.65 -14.05
N LEU A 292 19.66 7.75 -15.36
CA LEU A 292 18.42 8.32 -15.92
C LEU A 292 17.25 7.32 -15.88
N GLY A 293 17.54 6.03 -15.83
CA GLY A 293 16.57 4.95 -15.96
C GLY A 293 16.26 4.60 -17.42
N VAL A 294 15.47 3.54 -17.62
CA VAL A 294 15.12 2.98 -18.93
C VAL A 294 13.66 3.20 -19.34
N GLY A 295 12.95 4.03 -18.58
CA GLY A 295 11.54 4.36 -18.82
C GLY A 295 10.57 3.43 -18.10
N VAL A 296 9.48 4.01 -17.59
CA VAL A 296 8.39 3.24 -16.97
C VAL A 296 7.81 2.27 -17.98
N GLY A 297 7.63 1.02 -17.56
CA GLY A 297 7.05 -0.04 -18.38
C GLY A 297 8.05 -0.83 -19.22
N SER A 298 9.32 -0.42 -19.25
CA SER A 298 10.37 -1.15 -19.97
C SER A 298 10.87 -2.36 -19.20
N VAL A 299 11.15 -2.18 -17.91
CA VAL A 299 11.86 -3.16 -17.09
C VAL A 299 10.99 -3.72 -15.97
N ARG A 300 11.04 -5.05 -15.83
CA ARG A 300 10.43 -5.77 -14.72
C ARG A 300 11.47 -6.00 -13.62
N THR A 301 11.08 -5.76 -12.37
CA THR A 301 11.87 -6.16 -11.18
C THR A 301 10.98 -6.94 -10.22
N SER A 302 11.52 -7.42 -9.10
CA SER A 302 10.73 -7.92 -7.95
C SER A 302 11.01 -7.13 -6.68
N ASN A 303 11.32 -5.86 -6.86
CA ASN A 303 11.50 -4.90 -5.79
C ASN A 303 11.02 -3.54 -6.28
N PHE A 304 10.03 -2.98 -5.56
CA PHE A 304 9.39 -1.72 -5.91
C PHE A 304 10.37 -0.54 -6.00
N PHE A 305 11.30 -0.42 -5.07
CA PHE A 305 12.25 0.70 -5.03
C PHE A 305 13.33 0.55 -6.09
N ALA A 306 13.81 -0.68 -6.32
CA ALA A 306 14.68 -0.97 -7.46
C ALA A 306 13.98 -0.65 -8.79
N ASN A 307 12.66 -0.92 -8.90
CA ASN A 307 11.90 -0.57 -10.09
C ASN A 307 11.79 0.94 -10.30
N ILE A 308 11.57 1.71 -9.24
CA ILE A 308 11.52 3.17 -9.33
C ILE A 308 12.85 3.72 -9.87
N LEU A 309 13.98 3.25 -9.34
CA LEU A 309 15.31 3.64 -9.84
C LEU A 309 15.50 3.22 -11.30
N ALA A 310 15.26 1.95 -11.62
CA ALA A 310 15.44 1.42 -12.96
C ALA A 310 14.53 2.11 -14.00
N SER A 311 13.28 2.41 -13.64
CA SER A 311 12.29 2.97 -14.57
C SER A 311 12.34 4.50 -14.71
N THR A 312 12.63 5.22 -13.61
CA THR A 312 12.50 6.69 -13.56
C THR A 312 13.81 7.41 -13.23
N GLY A 313 14.87 6.65 -13.00
CA GLY A 313 16.18 7.17 -12.67
C GLY A 313 16.24 7.82 -11.29
N LEU A 314 17.39 8.44 -11.02
CA LEU A 314 17.61 9.26 -9.85
C LEU A 314 16.62 10.46 -9.78
N PRO A 315 16.27 11.15 -10.88
CA PRO A 315 15.31 12.25 -10.81
C PRO A 315 13.94 11.81 -10.30
N GLY A 316 13.37 10.73 -10.85
CA GLY A 316 12.06 10.24 -10.42
C GLY A 316 12.10 9.69 -8.99
N ALA A 317 13.13 8.90 -8.67
CA ALA A 317 13.34 8.38 -7.31
C ALA A 317 13.47 9.50 -6.27
N LEU A 318 14.14 10.60 -6.60
CA LEU A 318 14.28 11.76 -5.73
C LEU A 318 12.93 12.42 -5.45
N PHE A 319 12.14 12.74 -6.47
CA PHE A 319 10.83 13.37 -6.27
C PHE A 319 9.86 12.47 -5.51
N PHE A 320 9.87 11.16 -5.79
CA PHE A 320 9.06 10.21 -5.02
C PHE A 320 9.54 10.10 -3.56
N GLY A 321 10.85 10.04 -3.34
CA GLY A 321 11.46 10.02 -2.01
C GLY A 321 11.14 11.28 -1.19
N LEU A 322 11.28 12.47 -1.80
CA LEU A 322 10.90 13.74 -1.20
C LEU A 322 9.40 13.80 -0.90
N PHE A 323 8.57 13.26 -1.80
CA PHE A 323 7.13 13.15 -1.57
C PHE A 323 6.83 12.29 -0.33
N LEU A 324 7.41 11.09 -0.24
CA LEU A 324 7.25 10.21 0.92
C LEU A 324 7.76 10.88 2.20
N MET A 325 8.94 11.52 2.16
CA MET A 325 9.47 12.28 3.28
C MET A 325 8.50 13.38 3.72
N SER A 326 7.98 14.17 2.79
CA SER A 326 6.98 15.21 3.08
C SER A 326 5.73 14.62 3.74
N LEU A 327 5.30 13.43 3.30
CA LEU A 327 4.14 12.74 3.83
C LEU A 327 4.36 12.30 5.28
N TYR A 328 5.55 11.75 5.61
CA TYR A 328 5.91 11.38 6.98
C TYR A 328 6.15 12.59 7.90
N LEU A 329 6.53 13.75 7.37
CA LEU A 329 6.72 14.98 8.14
C LEU A 329 5.42 15.78 8.39
N ARG A 330 4.31 15.45 7.71
CA ARG A 330 3.02 16.13 7.90
C ARG A 330 2.40 15.84 9.26
N HIS A 331 1.84 16.86 9.89
CA HIS A 331 1.08 16.71 11.13
C HIS A 331 -0.35 17.21 10.91
N ALA A 332 -1.30 16.74 11.73
CA ALA A 332 -2.63 17.31 11.73
C ALA A 332 -2.60 18.75 12.28
N PRO A 333 -3.57 19.61 11.87
CA PRO A 333 -3.83 20.89 12.51
C PRO A 333 -3.91 20.78 14.04
N LYS A 334 -3.35 21.77 14.74
CA LYS A 334 -3.39 21.84 16.21
C LYS A 334 -4.83 21.69 16.70
N ARG A 335 -5.06 20.86 17.73
CA ARG A 335 -6.35 20.58 18.40
C ARG A 335 -7.32 19.64 17.65
N ASN A 336 -6.90 18.93 16.60
CA ASN A 336 -7.73 17.86 16.00
C ASN A 336 -7.13 16.46 16.20
N SER A 337 -7.29 15.91 17.39
CA SER A 337 -6.68 14.62 17.75
C SER A 337 -7.28 13.42 17.00
N ARG A 338 -8.49 13.53 16.42
CA ARG A 338 -9.05 12.50 15.52
C ARG A 338 -8.28 12.45 14.20
N LYS A 339 -8.07 13.59 13.54
CA LYS A 339 -7.26 13.66 12.30
C LYS A 339 -5.81 13.22 12.56
N GLU A 340 -5.25 13.63 13.69
CA GLU A 340 -3.90 13.24 14.10
C GLU A 340 -3.77 11.72 14.26
N ALA A 341 -4.72 11.09 14.95
CA ALA A 341 -4.76 9.63 15.11
C ALA A 341 -4.87 8.90 13.76
N VAL A 342 -5.72 9.39 12.84
CA VAL A 342 -5.83 8.81 11.49
C VAL A 342 -4.53 8.95 10.70
N ILE A 343 -3.93 10.15 10.65
CA ILE A 343 -2.66 10.38 9.94
C ILE A 343 -1.57 9.46 10.49
N LYS A 344 -1.44 9.39 11.83
CA LYS A 344 -0.46 8.53 12.49
C LYS A 344 -0.71 7.05 12.18
N ALA A 345 -1.96 6.59 12.28
CA ALA A 345 -2.33 5.22 11.96
C ALA A 345 -1.98 4.85 10.52
N ILE A 346 -2.31 5.71 9.54
CA ILE A 346 -2.01 5.46 8.13
C ILE A 346 -0.50 5.40 7.90
N LYS A 347 0.29 6.31 8.49
CA LYS A 347 1.76 6.29 8.37
C LYS A 347 2.39 4.99 8.88
N PHE A 348 1.89 4.48 10.00
CA PHE A 348 2.32 3.20 10.56
C PHE A 348 1.89 2.04 9.65
N ALA A 349 0.67 2.09 9.12
CA ALA A 349 0.15 1.06 8.22
C ALA A 349 0.88 1.03 6.86
N LEU A 350 1.34 2.18 6.35
CA LEU A 350 2.09 2.26 5.09
C LEU A 350 3.41 1.49 5.15
N LEU A 351 4.05 1.37 6.31
CA LEU A 351 5.36 0.70 6.43
C LEU A 351 5.29 -0.80 6.10
N PRO A 352 4.38 -1.62 6.68
CA PRO A 352 4.16 -2.99 6.24
C PRO A 352 3.75 -3.11 4.76
N MET A 353 2.99 -2.16 4.23
CA MET A 353 2.62 -2.16 2.80
C MET A 353 3.84 -1.96 1.90
N PHE A 354 4.73 -1.05 2.26
CA PHE A 354 5.98 -0.83 1.53
C PHE A 354 6.95 -1.99 1.71
N ALA A 355 6.96 -2.67 2.85
CA ALA A 355 7.71 -3.91 3.01
C ALA A 355 7.20 -5.01 2.06
N ALA A 356 5.88 -5.16 1.92
CA ALA A 356 5.31 -6.07 0.94
C ALA A 356 5.74 -5.72 -0.50
N LYS A 357 5.67 -4.43 -0.87
CA LYS A 357 6.11 -3.93 -2.17
C LYS A 357 7.62 -4.02 -2.38
N PHE A 358 8.43 -3.87 -1.35
CA PHE A 358 9.88 -4.06 -1.42
C PHE A 358 10.22 -5.49 -1.85
N LEU A 359 9.43 -6.48 -1.41
CA LEU A 359 9.69 -7.90 -1.68
C LEU A 359 9.03 -8.45 -2.95
N ALA A 360 8.02 -7.78 -3.49
CA ALA A 360 7.21 -8.31 -4.59
C ALA A 360 6.79 -7.27 -5.65
N GLY A 361 7.12 -6.00 -5.46
CA GLY A 361 6.70 -4.93 -6.38
C GLY A 361 7.41 -5.02 -7.72
N THR A 362 6.63 -5.07 -8.80
CA THR A 362 7.13 -5.32 -10.16
C THR A 362 7.15 -4.10 -11.07
N THR A 363 6.52 -3.00 -10.65
CA THR A 363 6.36 -1.77 -11.43
C THR A 363 6.57 -0.54 -10.52
N PRO A 364 6.79 0.67 -11.06
CA PRO A 364 6.97 1.86 -10.25
C PRO A 364 5.62 2.45 -9.79
N ASP A 365 4.50 1.80 -10.13
CA ASP A 365 3.16 2.22 -9.67
C ASP A 365 2.94 1.86 -8.19
N PHE A 366 2.71 2.89 -7.38
CA PHE A 366 2.39 2.71 -5.97
C PHE A 366 1.00 2.12 -5.75
N GLY A 367 0.07 2.26 -6.70
CA GLY A 367 -1.24 1.61 -6.70
C GLY A 367 -2.36 2.36 -5.98
N VAL A 368 -3.58 1.87 -6.18
CA VAL A 368 -4.85 2.49 -5.76
C VAL A 368 -4.89 2.78 -4.26
N LEU A 369 -4.64 1.76 -3.43
CA LEU A 369 -4.79 1.89 -1.98
C LEU A 369 -3.79 2.90 -1.41
N GLN A 370 -2.52 2.83 -1.83
CA GLN A 370 -1.50 3.79 -1.43
C GLN A 370 -1.91 5.20 -1.84
N GLY A 371 -2.46 5.38 -3.05
CA GLY A 371 -2.98 6.67 -3.49
C GLY A 371 -4.10 7.22 -2.61
N ILE A 372 -5.07 6.37 -2.22
CA ILE A 372 -6.12 6.72 -1.26
C ILE A 372 -5.52 7.23 0.05
N LEU A 373 -4.57 6.48 0.60
CA LEU A 373 -3.92 6.80 1.88
C LEU A 373 -3.06 8.06 1.81
N PHE A 374 -2.36 8.27 0.70
CA PHE A 374 -1.59 9.49 0.44
C PHE A 374 -2.50 10.71 0.38
N GLY A 375 -3.58 10.66 -0.40
CA GLY A 375 -4.56 11.73 -0.50
C GLY A 375 -5.17 12.06 0.86
N THR A 376 -5.42 11.01 1.65
CA THR A 376 -5.95 11.14 3.02
C THR A 376 -5.00 11.88 3.96
N ILE A 377 -3.73 11.49 4.02
CA ILE A 377 -2.76 12.19 4.89
C ILE A 377 -2.63 13.65 4.49
N ILE A 378 -2.52 13.93 3.18
CA ILE A 378 -2.33 15.28 2.68
C ILE A 378 -3.55 16.14 3.01
N ALA A 379 -4.77 15.64 2.76
CA ALA A 379 -6.01 16.36 3.06
C ALA A 379 -6.18 16.66 4.54
N LEU A 380 -5.97 15.66 5.41
CA LEU A 380 -6.15 15.82 6.85
C LEU A 380 -5.06 16.69 7.50
N SER A 381 -3.90 16.85 6.86
CA SER A 381 -2.82 17.73 7.30
C SER A 381 -3.04 19.22 6.98
N GLN A 382 -3.99 19.56 6.10
CA GLN A 382 -4.25 20.95 5.76
C GLN A 382 -5.10 21.63 6.84
N ASN A 383 -4.76 22.88 7.17
CA ASN A 383 -5.67 23.75 7.90
C ASN A 383 -6.86 24.10 7.00
N ASN A 384 -8.07 24.07 7.58
CA ASN A 384 -9.29 24.50 6.90
C ASN A 384 -9.52 26.00 7.15
N ASP A 385 -8.49 26.85 7.06
CA ASP A 385 -8.59 28.26 7.45
C ASP A 385 -9.79 28.95 6.76
N HIS A 386 -10.06 28.64 5.49
CA HIS A 386 -11.20 29.20 4.76
C HIS A 386 -12.57 28.67 5.21
N LEU A 387 -12.67 27.39 5.58
CA LEU A 387 -13.92 26.77 6.03
C LEU A 387 -14.22 27.10 7.50
N ASP A 388 -13.17 27.21 8.32
CA ASP A 388 -13.26 27.64 9.70
C ASP A 388 -13.58 29.14 9.80
N LEU A 389 -13.02 29.97 8.91
CA LEU A 389 -13.43 31.38 8.74
C LEU A 389 -14.90 31.50 8.32
N MET A 390 -15.36 30.73 7.33
CA MET A 390 -16.78 30.76 6.92
C MET A 390 -17.72 30.28 8.03
N LYS A 391 -17.35 29.21 8.77
CA LYS A 391 -18.13 28.74 9.93
C LYS A 391 -18.15 29.77 11.06
N LEU A 392 -17.04 30.43 11.33
CA LEU A 392 -16.96 31.53 12.31
C LEU A 392 -17.80 32.73 11.87
N GLN A 393 -17.78 33.10 10.59
CA GLN A 393 -18.61 34.18 10.05
C GLN A 393 -20.10 33.82 10.11
N TYR A 394 -20.48 32.58 9.77
CA TYR A 394 -21.85 32.10 9.87
C TYR A 394 -22.34 32.08 11.33
N GLN A 395 -21.55 31.54 12.27
CA GLN A 395 -21.90 31.55 13.68
C GLN A 395 -22.02 32.99 14.24
N ARG A 396 -21.12 33.90 13.84
CA ARG A 396 -21.23 35.32 14.19
C ARG A 396 -22.51 35.95 13.64
N MET A 397 -22.91 35.62 12.41
CA MET A 397 -24.18 36.08 11.83
C MET A 397 -25.39 35.54 12.60
N VAL A 398 -25.42 34.25 12.93
CA VAL A 398 -26.52 33.63 13.70
C VAL A 398 -26.63 34.23 15.12
N ILE A 399 -25.50 34.45 15.80
CA ILE A 399 -25.46 35.07 17.13
C ILE A 399 -25.94 36.53 17.06
N LYS A 400 -25.51 37.29 16.04
CA LYS A 400 -25.95 38.67 15.84
C LYS A 400 -27.45 38.76 15.55
N ARG A 401 -28.02 37.79 14.82
CA ARG A 401 -29.46 37.69 14.56
C ARG A 401 -30.27 37.37 15.82
N LYS A 402 -29.74 36.53 16.71
CA LYS A 402 -30.37 36.19 18.01
C LYS A 402 -30.28 37.30 19.07
N ARG A 403 -29.41 38.29 18.91
CA ARG A 403 -29.31 39.46 19.80
C ARG A 403 -30.19 40.64 19.38
N ASN A 404 -30.70 40.61 18.15
CA ASN A 404 -31.54 41.66 17.58
C ASN A 404 -33.03 41.26 17.52
N LEU A 405 -33.37 40.08 18.03
CA LEU A 405 -34.71 39.60 18.38
C LEU A 405 -34.78 39.53 19.90
#